data_AF-A0A844AKT4-F1
#
_entry.id   AF-A0A844AKT4-F1
#
_cell.length_a   1.000
_cell.length_b   1.000
_cell.length_c   1.000
_cell.angle_alpha   90.00
_cell.angle_beta   90.00
_cell.angle_gamma   90.00
#
_symmetry.space_group_name_H-M   'P 1'
#
loop_
_entity.id
_entity.type
_entity.pdbx_description
1 polymer ?
#
loop_
_entity_poly.entity_id
_entity_poly.type
_entity_poly.pdbx_seq_one_letter_code
_entity_poly.pdbx_strand_id
1 'polypeptide(L)' 'MKLIATHVKDSILKQIDARIGKGSPGDLGHYATRSAFVRAAIDHLLETDASASTIRQRERVQPVATHASA' A
#
# COMPACT_ATOMS: atom_id res chain seq x y z
N MET A 1 13.15 15.41 -8.84
CA MET A 1 12.80 14.75 -7.55
C MET A 1 12.58 15.82 -6.49
N LYS A 2 11.54 15.70 -5.66
CA LYS A 2 11.29 16.60 -4.54
C LYS A 2 11.67 15.90 -3.23
N LEU A 3 12.48 16.56 -2.40
CA LEU A 3 12.79 16.08 -1.05
C LEU A 3 11.65 16.47 -0.11
N ILE A 4 11.21 15.54 0.73
CA ILE A 4 10.19 15.77 1.74
C ILE A 4 10.78 15.32 3.09
N ALA A 5 10.74 16.21 4.06
CA ALA A 5 11.06 15.89 5.45
C ALA A 5 9.75 15.69 6.23
N THR A 6 9.70 14.68 7.08
CA THR A 6 8.52 14.36 7.89
C THR A 6 8.93 14.03 9.31
N HIS A 7 8.09 14.36 10.28
CA HIS A 7 8.25 13.89 11.66
C HIS A 7 7.59 12.52 11.82
N VAL A 8 8.31 11.61 12.47
CA VAL A 8 7.85 10.25 12.74
C VAL A 8 8.00 9.99 14.23
N LYS A 9 7.01 9.33 14.85
CA LYS A 9 7.09 8.93 16.26
C LYS A 9 8.27 7.98 16.48
N ASP A 10 9.00 8.14 17.57
CA ASP A 10 10.17 7.30 17.90
C ASP A 10 9.87 5.80 17.90
N SER A 11 8.68 5.41 18.36
CA SER A 11 8.26 4.00 18.36
C SER A 11 8.18 3.40 16.97
N ILE A 12 7.75 4.19 15.97
CA ILE A 12 7.67 3.79 14.57
C ILE A 12 9.08 3.80 13.97
N LEU A 13 9.90 4.81 14.27
CA LEU A 13 11.26 4.88 13.79
C LEU A 13 12.08 3.64 14.20
N LYS A 14 11.95 3.19 15.46
CA LYS A 14 12.58 1.96 15.94
C LYS A 14 12.14 0.72 15.17
N GLN A 15 10.86 0.63 14.79
CA GLN A 15 10.35 -0.48 13.99
C GLN A 15 10.90 -0.45 12.55
N ILE A 16 11.02 0.73 11.96
CA ILE A 16 11.63 0.91 10.63
C ILE A 16 13.09 0.48 10.69
N ASP A 17 13.85 0.99 11.66
CA ASP A 17 15.26 0.67 11.83
C ASP A 17 15.51 -0.83 12.04
N ALA A 18 14.61 -1.50 12.75
CA ALA A 18 14.66 -2.94 12.92
C ALA A 18 14.42 -3.73 11.61
N ARG A 19 14.01 -3.10 10.52
CA ARG A 19 13.83 -3.70 9.18
C ARG A 19 14.93 -3.33 8.20
N ILE A 20 15.67 -2.24 8.43
CA ILE A 20 16.74 -1.78 7.55
C ILE A 20 17.93 -2.73 7.62
N GLY A 21 18.54 -3.03 6.47
CA GLY A 21 19.73 -3.87 6.38
C GLY A 21 19.52 -5.34 6.74
N LYS A 22 18.27 -5.78 6.93
CA LYS A 22 17.94 -7.21 7.05
C LYS A 22 17.88 -7.86 5.67
N GLY A 23 18.34 -9.10 5.58
CA GLY A 23 18.41 -9.85 4.33
C GLY A 23 19.56 -9.41 3.42
N SER A 24 19.68 -10.06 2.27
CA SER A 24 20.70 -9.79 1.26
C SER A 24 20.19 -8.83 0.19
N PRO A 25 21.07 -8.06 -0.48
CA PRO A 25 20.70 -7.29 -1.65
C PRO A 25 20.04 -8.19 -2.71
N GLY A 26 18.81 -7.86 -3.10
CA GLY A 26 18.00 -8.65 -4.04
C GLY A 26 16.83 -9.42 -3.39
N ASP A 27 16.82 -9.57 -2.07
CA ASP A 27 15.72 -10.23 -1.36
C ASP A 27 14.47 -9.35 -1.33
N LEU A 28 13.30 -9.99 -1.50
CA LEU A 28 11.99 -9.37 -1.28
C LEU A 28 11.88 -8.95 0.19
N GLY A 29 12.02 -7.65 0.44
CA GLY A 29 12.00 -7.07 1.79
C GLY A 29 13.36 -6.61 2.32
N HIS A 30 14.42 -6.65 1.51
CA HIS A 30 15.65 -5.95 1.82
C HIS A 30 15.50 -4.44 1.56
N TYR A 31 15.80 -3.62 2.57
CA TYR A 31 15.76 -2.17 2.45
C TYR A 31 17.09 -1.57 2.92
N ALA A 32 17.82 -0.93 1.99
CA ALA A 32 19.11 -0.32 2.27
C ALA A 32 19.02 0.97 3.09
N THR A 33 17.89 1.70 3.01
CA THR A 33 17.70 2.97 3.73
C THR A 33 16.25 3.11 4.23
N ARG A 34 16.06 3.96 5.24
CA ARG A 34 14.73 4.36 5.72
C ARG A 34 13.84 4.89 4.59
N SER A 35 14.38 5.72 3.71
CA SER A 35 13.64 6.28 2.57
C SER A 35 13.22 5.20 1.58
N ALA A 36 14.05 4.17 1.34
CA ALA A 36 13.68 3.05 0.48
C ALA A 36 12.52 2.24 1.08
N PHE A 37 12.57 1.97 2.38
CA PHE A 37 11.48 1.32 3.12
C PHE A 37 10.18 2.11 3.02
N VAL A 38 10.21 3.42 3.29
CA VAL A 38 9.02 4.27 3.28
C VAL A 38 8.40 4.36 1.89
N ARG A 39 9.20 4.45 0.82
CA ARG A 39 8.68 4.44 -0.56
C ARG A 39 7.94 3.14 -0.86
N ALA A 40 8.56 2.00 -0.58
CA ALA A 40 7.93 0.70 -0.80
C ALA A 40 6.62 0.53 0.01
N ALA A 41 6.58 1.04 1.24
CA ALA A 41 5.37 1.03 2.05
C ALA A 41 4.25 1.92 1.47
N ILE A 42 4.61 3.08 0.92
CA ILE A 42 3.66 3.97 0.23
C ILE A 42 3.15 3.31 -1.05
N ASP A 43 4.03 2.72 -1.87
CA ASP A 43 3.65 2.04 -3.11
C ASP A 43 2.68 0.89 -2.81
N HIS A 44 2.99 0.05 -1.81
CA HIS A 44 2.11 -1.03 -1.37
C HIS A 44 0.74 -0.52 -0.87
N LEU A 45 0.72 0.60 -0.14
CA LEU A 45 -0.53 1.22 0.31
C LEU A 45 -1.37 1.70 -0.88
N LEU A 46 -0.75 2.38 -1.86
CA LEU A 46 -1.42 2.86 -3.06
C LEU A 46 -1.96 1.72 -3.93
N GLU A 47 -1.20 0.62 -4.07
CA GLU A 47 -1.64 -0.58 -4.77
C GLU A 47 -2.82 -1.26 -4.06
N THR A 48 -2.79 -1.33 -2.73
CA THR A 48 -3.87 -1.89 -1.92
C THR A 48 -5.14 -1.05 -2.05
N ASP A 49 -5.03 0.27 -1.96
CA ASP A 49 -6.16 1.19 -2.10
C ASP A 49 -6.76 1.17 -3.51
N ALA A 50 -5.91 1.13 -4.55
CA ALA A 50 -6.36 0.98 -5.93
C ALA A 50 -7.12 -0.34 -6.11
N SER A 51 -6.63 -1.43 -5.53
CA SER A 51 -7.30 -2.74 -5.56
C SER A 51 -8.64 -2.72 -4.83
N ALA A 52 -8.72 -2.06 -3.67
CA ALA A 52 -9.96 -1.93 -2.90
C ALA A 52 -11.03 -1.08 -3.62
N SER A 53 -10.61 -0.02 -4.33
CA SER A 53 -11.52 0.78 -5.16
C SER A 53 -12.08 -0.01 -6.36
N THR A 54 -11.28 -0.90 -6.93
CA THR A 54 -11.67 -1.74 -8.09
C THR A 54 -12.75 -2.75 -7.69
N ILE A 55 -12.66 -3.32 -6.48
CA ILE A 55 -13.63 -4.29 -5.96
C ILE A 55 -15.01 -3.62 -5.73
N ARG A 56 -15.03 -2.39 -5.18
CA ARG A 56 -16.27 -1.66 -4.91
C ARG A 56 -17.03 -1.22 -6.18
N GLN A 57 -16.35 -1.09 -7.32
CA GLN A 57 -17.01 -0.73 -8.58
C GLN A 57 -17.72 -1.91 -9.25
N ARG A 58 -17.35 -3.16 -8.96
CA ARG A 58 -17.97 -4.34 -9.59
C ARG A 58 -19.31 -4.75 -8.98
N GLU A 59 -19.64 -4.25 -7.80
CA GLU A 59 -20.88 -4.59 -7.10
C GLU A 59 -22.08 -3.74 -7.55
N ARG A 60 -21.87 -2.72 -8.40
CA ARG A 60 -22.92 -1.78 -8.82
C ARG A 60 -23.36 -1.94 -10.27
N VAL A 61 -23.50 -3.17 -10.76
CA VAL A 61 -24.19 -3.51 -12.03
C VAL A 61 -24.81 -4.90 -11.81
N GLN A 62 -26.12 -5.06 -11.56
CA GLN A 62 -27.25 -4.83 -12.47
C GLN A 62 -28.57 -4.65 -11.69
N PRO A 63 -29.47 -3.73 -12.09
CA PRO A 63 -30.89 -3.88 -11.83
C PRO A 63 -31.48 -4.77 -12.94
N VAL A 64 -31.74 -6.05 -12.65
CA VAL A 64 -32.62 -6.85 -13.51
C VAL A 64 -34.05 -6.58 -13.03
N ALA A 65 -34.77 -5.74 -13.77
CA ALA A 65 -36.21 -5.62 -13.63
C ALA A 65 -36.84 -6.95 -14.08
N THR A 66 -37.30 -7.75 -13.13
CA THR A 66 -38.18 -8.88 -13.46
C THR A 66 -39.52 -8.28 -13.85
N HIS A 67 -39.78 -8.18 -15.16
CA HIS A 67 -41.10 -7.84 -15.66
C HIS A 67 -42.12 -8.83 -15.08
N ALA A 68 -43.15 -8.27 -14.44
CA ALA A 68 -44.38 -8.98 -14.15
C ALA A 68 -44.97 -9.49 -15.47
N SER A 69 -45.10 -10.81 -15.59
CA SER A 69 -45.96 -11.41 -16.62
C SER A 69 -47.22 -11.90 -15.94
N ALA A 70 -48.34 -11.43 -16.49
CA ALA A 70 -49.73 -11.71 -16.15
C ALA A 70 -50.11 -13.18 -16.37
#